data_AF-A0A4Q6XP99-F1
#
_entry.id   AF-A0A4Q6XP99-F1
#
_cell.length_a   1.000
_cell.length_b   1.000
_cell.length_c   1.000
_cell.angle_alpha   90.00
_cell.angle_beta   90.00
_cell.angle_gamma   90.00
#
_symmetry.space_group_name_H-M   'P 1'
#
loop_
_entity.id
_entity.type
_entity.pdbx_description
1 polymer ?
#
loop_
_entity_poly.entity_id
_entity_poly.type
_entity_poly.pdbx_seq_one_letter_code
_entity_poly.pdbx_strand_id
1 'polypeptide(L)'
;MNHVMIKFVKIFIFTLFAASLLLSISCEKDTVEEDKKEQPKEVAPTVDDGILKILTIGNSFSEDAVENYLYDLMREAEIPVVIGNLYIGSSSLDIHWQNGRNNSAAYDFRRIDTEGKKTNASSTLGDALESEEWDYISFQQASPYSGLAKSYEAHLPPLYEYVKPRTTNTDVKFILHQTWAYAQNSTHEGFAHYDRDQLHMYNAIVDAIEKARGFVPIDLVVPVGTAIQNGRASFIGDNFTRDGWHLDLNIGRYTAACTWFEALTGKNVTNSTFKPAALSEYTARLARAMAHQAILKPNEMTELQEYKDGNYQPFTDPVYIDFGQNAPALGWNQLRGFTTGSSLSNIMDIDGVPIGLSLTLTMGFNGRNDAGERNTNTDFNMPESVSGDSYFGNSKAIFDNKLVERSQIKIAGFDKNKTYDFCFFGSRSGVGGTENREAKYTVAGKNEKIARLNASNNRQQLACVQAIAPDDEGEITITLMAGESNTNGNGFYYINAMRIAPSE
;
A
#
# COMPACT_ATOMS: atom_id res chain seq x y z
N MET A 1 -58.58 40.65 -87.88
CA MET A 1 -57.23 40.31 -87.38
C MET A 1 -57.17 38.81 -87.14
N ASN A 2 -56.68 38.11 -88.17
CA ASN A 2 -56.51 36.67 -88.34
C ASN A 2 -55.91 35.96 -87.09
N HIS A 3 -56.44 34.80 -86.63
CA HIS A 3 -56.26 33.43 -87.19
C HIS A 3 -54.78 32.98 -87.06
N VAL A 4 -54.36 31.76 -86.66
CA VAL A 4 -54.98 30.42 -86.60
C VAL A 4 -53.85 29.41 -86.25
N MET A 5 -54.17 28.31 -85.54
CA MET A 5 -53.65 26.92 -85.75
C MET A 5 -52.14 26.59 -85.73
N ILE A 6 -51.66 25.34 -85.61
CA ILE A 6 -52.06 24.00 -85.09
C ILE A 6 -50.90 23.05 -85.51
N LYS A 7 -50.72 21.92 -84.78
CA LYS A 7 -50.09 20.62 -85.18
C LYS A 7 -48.56 20.53 -85.39
N PHE A 8 -47.84 19.66 -84.65
CA PHE A 8 -47.72 18.17 -84.67
C PHE A 8 -46.67 17.65 -85.68
N VAL A 9 -45.92 16.62 -85.27
CA VAL A 9 -45.61 15.34 -85.97
C VAL A 9 -44.13 14.88 -85.94
N LYS A 10 -43.94 13.68 -85.34
CA LYS A 10 -43.05 12.51 -85.60
C LYS A 10 -41.53 12.70 -85.80
N ILE A 11 -40.68 12.07 -84.97
CA ILE A 11 -40.19 10.67 -85.00
C ILE A 11 -39.50 10.29 -86.32
N PHE A 12 -38.18 10.02 -86.26
CA PHE A 12 -37.53 8.95 -87.03
C PHE A 12 -36.29 8.42 -86.29
N ILE A 13 -36.21 7.09 -86.23
CA ILE A 13 -35.11 6.26 -85.71
C ILE A 13 -34.13 5.99 -86.86
N PHE A 14 -32.82 5.94 -86.59
CA PHE A 14 -31.90 5.10 -87.37
C PHE A 14 -30.75 4.56 -86.52
N THR A 15 -30.50 3.27 -86.69
CA THR A 15 -29.52 2.38 -86.06
C THR A 15 -28.34 2.17 -87.03
N LEU A 16 -27.08 2.09 -86.56
CA LEU A 16 -26.09 1.00 -86.84
C LEU A 16 -24.62 1.37 -86.47
N PHE A 17 -24.00 0.47 -85.70
CA PHE A 17 -22.63 -0.11 -85.78
C PHE A 17 -21.47 0.60 -86.53
N ALA A 18 -20.31 0.78 -85.86
CA ALA A 18 -19.10 -0.07 -85.98
C ALA A 18 -17.75 0.61 -85.59
N ALA A 19 -16.93 -0.14 -84.84
CA ALA A 19 -15.47 -0.31 -84.91
C ALA A 19 -14.45 0.85 -84.69
N SER A 20 -13.75 0.74 -83.55
CA SER A 20 -12.28 0.81 -83.34
C SER A 20 -11.37 1.64 -84.27
N LEU A 21 -10.59 2.57 -83.70
CA LEU A 21 -9.11 2.51 -83.68
C LEU A 21 -8.50 3.55 -82.72
N LEU A 22 -7.49 3.11 -81.97
CA LEU A 22 -6.63 3.91 -81.09
C LEU A 22 -5.79 4.93 -81.86
N LEU A 23 -5.62 6.14 -81.32
CA LEU A 23 -4.34 6.76 -80.95
C LEU A 23 -4.61 8.23 -80.57
N SER A 24 -4.37 8.62 -79.31
CA SER A 24 -4.03 10.03 -79.01
C SER A 24 -3.19 10.11 -77.74
N ILE A 25 -1.92 10.40 -78.02
CA ILE A 25 -0.91 11.12 -77.24
C ILE A 25 -1.47 11.89 -76.03
N SER A 26 -0.85 11.61 -74.88
CA SER A 26 -1.03 12.27 -73.59
C SER A 26 -0.93 13.80 -73.68
N CYS A 27 -1.91 14.47 -73.07
CA CYS A 27 -1.83 15.87 -72.69
C CYS A 27 -2.21 15.93 -71.20
N GLU A 28 -1.21 16.19 -70.35
CA GLU A 28 -1.37 16.37 -68.90
C GLU A 28 -2.41 17.46 -68.62
N LYS A 29 -3.40 17.10 -67.81
CA LYS A 29 -4.22 18.06 -67.06
C LYS A 29 -4.29 17.58 -65.61
N ASP A 30 -3.79 18.45 -64.76
CA ASP A 30 -3.82 18.38 -63.30
C ASP A 30 -5.19 17.95 -62.79
N THR A 31 -5.23 16.81 -62.10
CA THR A 31 -6.36 16.43 -61.25
C THR A 31 -6.04 16.87 -59.83
N VAL A 32 -6.78 17.88 -59.37
CA VAL A 32 -6.94 18.17 -57.94
C VAL A 32 -7.66 16.97 -57.32
N GLU A 33 -6.98 16.23 -56.43
CA GLU A 33 -7.63 15.25 -55.56
C GLU A 33 -8.49 16.01 -54.55
N GLU A 34 -9.80 15.80 -54.57
CA GLU A 34 -10.69 16.19 -53.49
C GLU A 34 -10.36 15.37 -52.24
N ASP A 35 -9.84 16.04 -51.22
CA ASP A 35 -9.78 15.55 -49.84
C ASP A 35 -11.17 15.06 -49.41
N LYS A 36 -11.33 13.73 -49.29
CA LYS A 36 -12.48 13.15 -48.58
C LYS A 36 -12.32 13.52 -47.10
N LYS A 37 -12.94 14.63 -46.69
CA LYS A 37 -13.22 14.89 -45.27
C LYS A 37 -14.07 13.74 -44.74
N GLU A 38 -13.46 12.92 -43.88
CA GLU A 38 -14.14 11.95 -43.05
C GLU A 38 -15.21 12.70 -42.25
N GLN A 39 -16.48 12.32 -42.42
CA GLN A 39 -17.55 12.89 -41.61
C GLN A 39 -17.32 12.51 -40.15
N PRO A 40 -17.56 13.40 -39.17
CA PRO A 40 -17.54 13.03 -37.77
C PRO A 40 -18.52 11.89 -37.56
N LYS A 41 -18.07 10.77 -36.99
CA LYS A 41 -19.00 9.75 -36.48
C LYS A 41 -19.91 10.45 -35.49
N GLU A 42 -21.21 10.45 -35.79
CA GLU A 42 -22.25 10.87 -34.86
C GLU A 42 -22.19 9.93 -33.65
N VAL A 43 -21.58 10.40 -32.56
CA VAL A 43 -21.49 9.66 -31.30
C VAL A 43 -22.89 9.72 -30.69
N ALA A 44 -23.57 8.58 -30.66
CA ALA A 44 -24.84 8.44 -29.94
C ALA A 44 -24.63 8.83 -28.47
N PRO A 45 -25.61 9.46 -27.80
CA PRO A 45 -25.49 9.78 -26.38
C PRO A 45 -25.20 8.51 -25.58
N THR A 46 -24.18 8.58 -24.73
CA THR A 46 -23.75 7.51 -23.83
C THR A 46 -24.96 7.04 -22.99
N VAL A 47 -25.22 5.74 -22.98
CA VAL A 47 -26.24 5.14 -22.11
C VAL A 47 -25.56 4.86 -20.79
N ASP A 48 -25.93 5.58 -19.73
CA ASP A 48 -25.47 5.31 -18.37
C ASP A 48 -25.87 3.87 -17.97
N ASP A 49 -24.88 2.98 -17.91
CA ASP A 49 -25.03 1.58 -17.52
C ASP A 49 -24.92 1.38 -16.01
N GLY A 50 -24.75 2.47 -15.25
CA GLY A 50 -24.58 2.46 -13.79
C GLY A 50 -23.24 1.91 -13.32
N ILE A 51 -22.27 1.70 -14.22
CA ILE A 51 -20.93 1.18 -13.90
C ILE A 51 -19.93 2.32 -13.95
N LEU A 52 -19.27 2.59 -12.82
CA LEU A 52 -18.18 3.55 -12.75
C LEU A 52 -16.93 3.00 -13.46
N LYS A 53 -16.46 3.66 -14.51
CA LYS A 53 -15.30 3.22 -15.30
C LYS A 53 -14.13 4.18 -15.12
N ILE A 54 -13.00 3.68 -14.60
CA ILE A 54 -11.81 4.48 -14.29
C ILE A 54 -10.60 3.93 -15.04
N LEU A 55 -9.89 4.78 -15.77
CA LEU A 55 -8.61 4.44 -16.41
C LEU A 55 -7.47 5.27 -15.85
N THR A 56 -6.39 4.63 -15.43
CA THR A 56 -5.16 5.31 -15.03
C THR A 56 -4.08 5.16 -16.09
N ILE A 57 -3.54 6.27 -16.58
CA ILE A 57 -2.33 6.31 -17.41
C ILE A 57 -1.14 6.52 -16.49
N GLY A 58 -0.38 5.45 -16.19
CA GLY A 58 0.63 5.52 -15.15
C GLY A 58 1.66 4.41 -15.15
N ASN A 59 1.98 3.93 -13.95
CA ASN A 59 3.13 3.08 -13.67
C ASN A 59 2.91 2.32 -12.34
N SER A 60 3.99 1.95 -11.64
CA SER A 60 3.89 1.28 -10.33
C SER A 60 3.18 2.10 -9.24
N PHE A 61 3.12 3.42 -9.36
CA PHE A 61 2.40 4.27 -8.40
C PHE A 61 0.89 4.25 -8.64
N SER A 62 0.42 4.12 -9.89
CA SER A 62 -1.01 3.88 -10.13
C SER A 62 -1.40 2.46 -9.70
N GLU A 63 -0.52 1.47 -9.92
CA GLU A 63 -0.72 0.10 -9.39
C GLU A 63 -0.91 0.12 -7.87
N ASP A 64 -0.04 0.82 -7.14
CA ASP A 64 -0.13 0.93 -5.68
C ASP A 64 -1.44 1.57 -5.22
N ALA A 65 -2.07 2.43 -6.04
CA ALA A 65 -3.26 3.18 -5.65
C ALA A 65 -4.59 2.52 -6.06
N VAL A 66 -4.69 1.97 -7.27
CA VAL A 66 -5.99 1.54 -7.84
C VAL A 66 -6.13 0.03 -8.02
N GLU A 67 -5.02 -0.73 -8.11
CA GLU A 67 -5.11 -2.17 -8.32
C GLU A 67 -5.37 -2.95 -7.03
N ASN A 68 -5.34 -2.30 -5.87
CA ASN A 68 -5.46 -2.92 -4.56
C ASN A 68 -6.47 -2.14 -3.72
N TYR A 69 -7.38 -2.85 -3.05
CA TYR A 69 -8.38 -2.32 -2.11
C TYR A 69 -9.46 -1.38 -2.68
N LEU A 70 -9.20 -0.64 -3.77
CA LEU A 70 -10.19 0.28 -4.36
C LEU A 70 -11.45 -0.45 -4.83
N TYR A 71 -11.28 -1.59 -5.51
CA TYR A 71 -12.41 -2.45 -5.89
C TYR A 71 -13.22 -2.91 -4.68
N ASP A 72 -12.56 -3.30 -3.59
CA ASP A 72 -13.24 -3.79 -2.39
C ASP A 72 -14.05 -2.69 -1.69
N LEU A 73 -13.51 -1.46 -1.64
CA LEU A 73 -14.23 -0.27 -1.14
C LEU A 73 -15.45 0.05 -2.00
N MET A 74 -15.31 0.01 -3.33
CA MET A 74 -16.42 0.22 -4.27
C MET A 74 -17.50 -0.87 -4.10
N ARG A 75 -17.09 -2.13 -3.96
CA ARG A 75 -17.98 -3.27 -3.73
C ARG A 75 -18.75 -3.14 -2.41
N GLU A 76 -18.09 -2.76 -1.32
CA GLU A 76 -18.77 -2.51 -0.03
C GLU A 76 -19.80 -1.39 -0.16
N ALA A 77 -19.48 -0.34 -0.90
CA ALA A 77 -20.38 0.78 -1.15
C ALA A 77 -21.49 0.49 -2.19
N GLU A 78 -21.58 -0.75 -2.69
CA GLU A 78 -22.50 -1.19 -3.73
C GLU A 78 -22.39 -0.37 -5.02
N ILE A 79 -21.17 0.04 -5.38
CA ILE A 79 -20.85 0.77 -6.62
C ILE A 79 -20.19 -0.21 -7.59
N PRO A 80 -20.88 -0.65 -8.66
CA PRO A 80 -20.25 -1.41 -9.73
C PRO A 80 -19.12 -0.58 -10.36
N VAL A 81 -17.93 -1.17 -10.50
CA VAL A 81 -16.75 -0.46 -11.00
C VAL A 81 -15.96 -1.33 -11.96
N VAL A 82 -15.39 -0.70 -12.99
CA VAL A 82 -14.31 -1.25 -13.82
C VAL A 82 -13.09 -0.35 -13.66
N ILE A 83 -11.95 -0.95 -13.34
CA ILE A 83 -10.69 -0.24 -13.12
C ILE A 83 -9.67 -0.71 -14.16
N GLY A 84 -9.20 0.20 -15.00
CA GLY A 84 -8.09 0.00 -15.93
C GLY A 84 -6.83 0.71 -15.44
N ASN A 85 -5.67 0.05 -15.55
CA ASN A 85 -4.35 0.65 -15.37
C ASN A 85 -3.48 0.36 -16.59
N LEU A 86 -3.12 1.41 -17.31
CA LEU A 86 -2.11 1.37 -18.36
C LEU A 86 -0.73 1.43 -17.72
N TYR A 87 -0.14 0.26 -17.48
CA TYR A 87 1.11 0.12 -16.74
C TYR A 87 2.32 0.08 -17.67
N ILE A 88 3.28 0.97 -17.40
CA ILE A 88 4.68 0.86 -17.83
C ILE A 88 5.57 1.22 -16.63
N GLY A 89 6.51 0.34 -16.27
CA GLY A 89 7.42 0.59 -15.14
C GLY A 89 8.19 1.90 -15.29
N SER A 90 8.21 2.71 -14.23
CA SER A 90 8.88 4.03 -14.19
C SER A 90 8.45 5.05 -15.26
N SER A 91 7.30 4.83 -15.92
CA SER A 91 6.87 5.69 -17.02
C SER A 91 6.59 7.13 -16.58
N SER A 92 7.11 8.08 -17.35
CA SER A 92 6.89 9.51 -17.22
C SER A 92 5.81 9.98 -18.19
N LEU A 93 5.32 11.20 -18.01
CA LEU A 93 4.41 11.84 -18.98
C LEU A 93 5.00 11.89 -20.39
N ASP A 94 6.32 12.07 -20.53
CA ASP A 94 7.01 12.04 -21.82
C ASP A 94 6.90 10.65 -22.46
N ILE A 95 7.18 9.58 -21.71
CA ILE A 95 7.08 8.20 -22.23
C ILE A 95 5.64 7.92 -22.70
N HIS A 96 4.63 8.33 -21.93
CA HIS A 96 3.24 8.18 -22.33
C HIS A 96 2.91 8.94 -23.63
N TRP A 97 3.39 10.18 -23.73
CA TRP A 97 3.24 10.99 -24.95
C TRP A 97 3.94 10.33 -26.15
N GLN A 98 5.19 9.89 -26.02
CA GLN A 98 5.89 9.21 -27.12
C GLN A 98 5.18 7.93 -27.56
N ASN A 99 4.68 7.13 -26.61
CA ASN A 99 3.94 5.91 -26.93
C ASN A 99 2.62 6.20 -27.64
N GLY A 100 1.89 7.23 -27.21
CA GLY A 100 0.67 7.69 -27.90
C GLY A 100 0.97 8.16 -29.33
N ARG A 101 1.98 9.03 -29.48
CA ARG A 101 2.43 9.56 -30.78
C ARG A 101 2.86 8.47 -31.75
N ASN A 102 3.55 7.44 -31.26
CA ASN A 102 4.08 6.36 -32.07
C ASN A 102 3.14 5.14 -32.17
N ASN A 103 1.95 5.21 -31.58
CA ASN A 103 1.01 4.09 -31.45
C ASN A 103 1.66 2.79 -30.97
N SER A 104 2.53 2.90 -29.95
CA SER A 104 3.33 1.77 -29.47
C SER A 104 2.51 0.86 -28.55
N ALA A 105 2.49 -0.44 -28.85
CA ALA A 105 1.90 -1.48 -28.00
C ALA A 105 2.83 -1.82 -26.82
N ALA A 106 3.08 -0.83 -25.97
CA ALA A 106 4.09 -0.87 -24.91
C ALA A 106 3.51 -1.14 -23.51
N TYR A 107 2.19 -1.10 -23.37
CA TYR A 107 1.52 -1.16 -22.07
C TYR A 107 1.17 -2.59 -21.70
N ASP A 108 1.37 -2.93 -20.43
CA ASP A 108 0.62 -3.99 -19.76
C ASP A 108 -0.70 -3.38 -19.30
N PHE A 109 -1.77 -3.54 -20.08
CA PHE A 109 -3.09 -3.05 -19.72
C PHE A 109 -3.73 -4.01 -18.73
N ARG A 110 -3.81 -3.57 -17.47
CA ARG A 110 -4.34 -4.34 -16.35
C ARG A 110 -5.74 -3.87 -16.05
N ARG A 111 -6.69 -4.79 -16.02
CA ARG A 111 -8.12 -4.49 -15.82
C ARG A 111 -8.68 -5.30 -14.67
N ILE A 112 -9.49 -4.65 -13.83
CA ILE A 112 -10.35 -5.25 -12.81
C ILE A 112 -11.78 -5.07 -13.27
N ASP A 113 -12.49 -6.18 -13.49
CA ASP A 113 -13.91 -6.13 -13.88
C ASP A 113 -14.85 -5.95 -12.69
N THR A 114 -16.16 -5.88 -12.96
CA THR A 114 -17.20 -5.68 -11.94
C THR A 114 -17.28 -6.84 -10.94
N GLU A 115 -16.76 -8.02 -11.28
CA GLU A 115 -16.65 -9.19 -10.39
C GLU A 115 -15.32 -9.21 -9.62
N GLY A 116 -14.44 -8.22 -9.84
CA GLY A 116 -13.14 -8.10 -9.19
C GLY A 116 -12.06 -8.95 -9.85
N LYS A 117 -12.33 -9.56 -11.00
CA LYS A 117 -11.38 -10.40 -11.71
C LYS A 117 -10.33 -9.53 -12.41
N LYS A 118 -9.07 -9.86 -12.16
CA LYS A 118 -7.91 -9.19 -12.76
C LYS A 118 -7.50 -9.85 -14.07
N THR A 119 -7.26 -9.07 -15.11
CA THR A 119 -6.75 -9.51 -16.41
C THR A 119 -5.70 -8.55 -16.95
N ASN A 120 -4.74 -9.08 -17.70
CA ASN A 120 -3.63 -8.32 -18.27
C ASN A 120 -3.55 -8.60 -19.78
N ALA A 121 -3.27 -7.58 -20.57
CA ALA A 121 -3.04 -7.71 -22.01
C ALA A 121 -2.03 -6.66 -22.52
N SER A 122 -1.29 -7.00 -23.57
CA SER A 122 -0.53 -5.98 -24.31
C SER A 122 -1.51 -5.02 -24.98
N SER A 123 -1.24 -3.71 -24.88
CA SER A 123 -2.12 -2.68 -25.44
C SER A 123 -1.35 -1.44 -25.90
N THR A 124 -1.94 -0.70 -26.82
CA THR A 124 -1.56 0.68 -27.12
C THR A 124 -2.32 1.64 -26.19
N LEU A 125 -1.90 2.91 -26.13
CA LEU A 125 -2.68 3.93 -25.43
C LEU A 125 -4.07 4.12 -26.07
N GLY A 126 -4.14 4.09 -27.41
CA GLY A 126 -5.40 4.26 -28.15
C GLY A 126 -6.40 3.14 -27.89
N ASP A 127 -5.97 1.88 -27.99
CA ASP A 127 -6.86 0.73 -27.82
C ASP A 127 -7.51 0.69 -26.42
N ALA A 128 -6.73 1.04 -25.38
CA ALA A 128 -7.26 1.11 -24.02
C ALA A 128 -8.20 2.30 -23.78
N LEU A 129 -7.99 3.44 -24.47
CA LEU A 129 -8.92 4.57 -24.41
C LEU A 129 -10.26 4.25 -25.06
N GLU A 130 -10.25 3.45 -26.12
CA GLU A 130 -11.44 3.05 -26.87
C GLU A 130 -12.14 1.82 -26.29
N SER A 131 -11.53 1.11 -25.33
CA SER A 131 -12.05 -0.17 -24.82
C SER A 131 -13.29 -0.03 -23.94
N GLU A 132 -13.50 1.13 -23.32
CA GLU A 132 -14.61 1.41 -22.41
C GLU A 132 -15.03 2.88 -22.56
N GLU A 133 -16.28 3.19 -22.22
CA GLU A 133 -16.77 4.55 -22.05
C GLU A 133 -16.30 5.11 -20.70
N TRP A 134 -15.00 5.35 -20.55
CA TRP A 134 -14.39 5.77 -19.29
C TRP A 134 -15.03 7.05 -18.73
N ASP A 135 -15.48 7.01 -17.47
CA ASP A 135 -15.99 8.18 -16.75
C ASP A 135 -14.84 9.05 -16.24
N TYR A 136 -13.75 8.41 -15.83
CA TYR A 136 -12.56 9.07 -15.29
C TYR A 136 -11.29 8.57 -15.96
N ILE A 137 -10.44 9.49 -16.40
CA ILE A 137 -9.10 9.18 -16.90
C ILE A 137 -8.07 9.99 -16.11
N SER A 138 -7.10 9.31 -15.49
CA SER A 138 -6.07 9.97 -14.69
C SER A 138 -4.71 10.05 -15.37
N PHE A 139 -4.02 11.16 -15.12
CA PHE A 139 -2.60 11.34 -15.43
C PHE A 139 -1.77 11.43 -14.15
N GLN A 140 -0.52 10.97 -14.25
CA GLN A 140 0.50 11.18 -13.23
C GLN A 140 1.87 11.30 -13.87
N GLN A 141 2.80 11.93 -13.16
CA GLN A 141 4.22 11.95 -13.52
C GLN A 141 4.98 10.80 -12.85
N ALA A 142 6.11 10.41 -13.42
CA ALA A 142 7.07 9.54 -12.74
C ALA A 142 7.58 10.22 -11.45
N SER A 143 7.75 9.44 -10.38
CA SER A 143 8.03 9.98 -9.05
C SER A 143 9.33 10.81 -8.93
N PRO A 144 10.40 10.62 -9.72
CA PRO A 144 11.53 11.56 -9.70
C PRO A 144 11.17 12.96 -10.14
N TYR A 145 10.18 13.10 -11.03
CA TYR A 145 9.80 14.37 -11.66
C TYR A 145 8.47 14.93 -11.13
N SER A 146 7.83 14.26 -10.17
CA SER A 146 6.48 14.61 -9.70
C SER A 146 6.39 15.98 -9.02
N GLY A 147 7.49 16.50 -8.46
CA GLY A 147 7.57 17.87 -7.96
C GLY A 147 8.17 18.88 -8.95
N LEU A 148 8.38 18.50 -10.21
CA LEU A 148 8.98 19.38 -11.22
C LEU A 148 7.91 19.87 -12.20
N ALA A 149 7.29 21.03 -11.90
CA ALA A 149 6.21 21.62 -12.71
C ALA A 149 6.53 21.72 -14.22
N LYS A 150 7.79 22.04 -14.59
CA LYS A 150 8.23 22.11 -15.99
C LYS A 150 8.09 20.79 -16.75
N SER A 151 8.20 19.66 -16.06
CA SER A 151 8.01 18.34 -16.68
C SER A 151 6.54 18.08 -17.04
N TYR A 152 5.60 18.65 -16.28
CA TYR A 152 4.18 18.63 -16.62
C TYR A 152 3.89 19.58 -17.77
N GLU A 153 4.40 20.82 -17.70
CA GLU A 153 4.22 21.84 -18.75
C GLU A 153 4.64 21.32 -20.13
N ALA A 154 5.75 20.59 -20.21
CA ALA A 154 6.28 20.07 -21.46
C ALA A 154 5.48 18.89 -22.07
N HIS A 155 4.84 18.06 -21.24
CA HIS A 155 4.36 16.74 -21.68
C HIS A 155 2.88 16.46 -21.38
N LEU A 156 2.28 17.09 -20.37
CA LEU A 156 0.87 16.92 -20.05
C LEU A 156 -0.05 17.47 -21.16
N PRO A 157 0.18 18.70 -21.72
CA PRO A 157 -0.66 19.21 -22.81
C PRO A 157 -0.71 18.31 -24.06
N PRO A 158 0.42 17.90 -24.68
CA PRO A 158 0.34 17.07 -25.88
C PRO A 158 -0.26 15.68 -25.59
N LEU A 159 -0.04 15.12 -24.40
CA LEU A 159 -0.69 13.86 -24.00
C LEU A 159 -2.21 14.02 -23.83
N TYR A 160 -2.65 15.10 -23.19
CA TYR A 160 -4.08 15.40 -23.04
C TYR A 160 -4.76 15.58 -24.40
N GLU A 161 -4.16 16.35 -25.31
CA GLU A 161 -4.67 16.55 -26.68
C GLU A 161 -4.70 15.27 -27.51
N TYR A 162 -3.87 14.28 -27.17
CA TYR A 162 -3.98 12.93 -27.74
C TYR A 162 -5.15 12.13 -27.16
N VAL A 163 -5.33 12.21 -25.83
CA VAL A 163 -6.30 11.42 -25.07
C VAL A 163 -7.74 11.91 -25.29
N LYS A 164 -8.01 13.21 -25.08
CA LYS A 164 -9.38 13.77 -25.11
C LYS A 164 -10.19 13.41 -26.37
N PRO A 165 -9.67 13.49 -27.60
CA PRO A 165 -10.47 13.17 -28.79
C PRO A 165 -10.68 11.67 -29.01
N ARG A 166 -10.01 10.79 -28.25
CA ARG A 166 -10.11 9.33 -28.36
C ARG A 166 -11.03 8.71 -27.30
N THR A 167 -11.50 9.50 -26.35
CA THR A 167 -12.46 9.02 -25.36
C THR A 167 -13.82 8.83 -26.01
N THR A 168 -14.42 7.67 -25.83
CA THR A 168 -15.77 7.36 -26.34
C THR A 168 -16.86 8.04 -25.51
N ASN A 169 -16.61 8.28 -24.22
CA ASN A 169 -17.48 9.09 -23.35
C ASN A 169 -17.20 10.59 -23.52
N THR A 170 -18.18 11.36 -23.99
CA THR A 170 -18.04 12.81 -24.19
C THR A 170 -17.94 13.59 -22.88
N ASP A 171 -18.51 13.04 -21.80
CA ASP A 171 -18.58 13.63 -20.46
C ASP A 171 -17.45 13.13 -19.53
N VAL A 172 -16.45 12.45 -20.09
CA VAL A 172 -15.25 12.00 -19.36
C VAL A 172 -14.61 13.13 -18.56
N LYS A 173 -14.27 12.81 -17.31
CA LYS A 173 -13.56 13.70 -16.38
C LYS A 173 -12.10 13.33 -16.29
N PHE A 174 -11.23 14.34 -16.24
CA PHE A 174 -9.79 14.15 -16.15
C PHE A 174 -9.28 14.38 -14.74
N ILE A 175 -8.40 13.48 -14.31
CA ILE A 175 -7.82 13.45 -12.98
C ILE A 175 -6.32 13.75 -13.04
N LEU A 176 -5.82 14.59 -12.13
CA LEU A 176 -4.42 14.54 -11.74
C LEU A 176 -4.25 13.71 -10.46
N HIS A 177 -3.54 12.61 -10.57
CA HIS A 177 -3.17 11.80 -9.42
C HIS A 177 -1.93 12.41 -8.75
N GLN A 178 -2.15 13.13 -7.64
CA GLN A 178 -1.08 13.69 -6.82
C GLN A 178 -0.43 12.54 -6.04
N THR A 179 0.75 12.12 -6.50
CA THR A 179 1.55 11.06 -5.88
C THR A 179 2.26 11.56 -4.61
N TRP A 180 3.02 10.68 -3.94
CA TRP A 180 3.63 10.93 -2.64
C TRP A 180 5.14 11.17 -2.71
N ALA A 181 5.65 11.86 -1.68
CA ALA A 181 7.08 11.99 -1.44
C ALA A 181 7.70 10.66 -0.98
N TYR A 182 8.98 10.47 -1.25
CA TYR A 182 9.74 9.32 -0.78
C TYR A 182 9.93 9.31 0.75
N ALA A 183 10.30 8.17 1.30
CA ALA A 183 10.73 8.08 2.70
C ALA A 183 11.98 8.93 2.94
N GLN A 184 12.15 9.45 4.16
CA GLN A 184 13.28 10.24 4.62
C GLN A 184 14.61 9.52 4.40
N ASN A 185 14.64 8.20 4.57
CA ASN A 185 15.82 7.37 4.37
C ASN A 185 15.97 6.81 2.93
N SER A 186 15.16 7.28 1.99
CA SER A 186 15.16 6.74 0.62
C SER A 186 16.49 6.93 -0.08
N THR A 187 16.99 5.86 -0.68
CA THR A 187 18.24 5.87 -1.46
C THR A 187 18.01 6.20 -2.93
N HIS A 188 16.75 6.35 -3.37
CA HIS A 188 16.40 6.58 -4.78
C HIS A 188 17.11 7.81 -5.35
N GLU A 189 17.74 7.70 -6.52
CA GLU A 189 18.56 8.77 -7.10
C GLU A 189 17.74 10.02 -7.44
N GLY A 190 16.50 9.83 -7.91
CA GLY A 190 15.55 10.91 -8.16
C GLY A 190 15.25 11.79 -6.94
N PHE A 191 15.52 11.31 -5.71
CA PHE A 191 15.33 12.11 -4.51
C PHE A 191 16.30 13.29 -4.43
N ALA A 192 17.42 13.24 -5.17
CA ALA A 192 18.38 14.33 -5.28
C ALA A 192 17.79 15.61 -5.90
N HIS A 193 16.70 15.52 -6.66
CA HIS A 193 15.98 16.71 -7.14
C HIS A 193 15.35 17.54 -6.01
N TYR A 194 15.18 16.94 -4.84
CA TYR A 194 14.53 17.51 -3.67
C TYR A 194 15.48 17.54 -2.47
N ASP A 195 16.79 17.60 -2.71
CA ASP A 195 17.84 17.61 -1.68
C ASP A 195 17.82 16.41 -0.73
N ARG A 196 17.18 15.30 -1.15
CA ARG A 196 16.87 14.14 -0.30
C ARG A 196 16.07 14.51 0.95
N ASP A 197 15.21 15.52 0.84
CA ASP A 197 14.31 15.97 1.91
C ASP A 197 12.86 15.65 1.55
N GLN A 198 12.20 14.89 2.43
CA GLN A 198 10.84 14.40 2.20
C GLN A 198 9.83 15.54 2.13
N LEU A 199 9.96 16.53 3.03
CA LEU A 199 9.00 17.63 3.11
C LEU A 199 9.16 18.58 1.92
N HIS A 200 10.40 18.80 1.47
CA HIS A 200 10.71 19.51 0.24
C HIS A 200 10.07 18.80 -0.96
N MET A 201 10.24 17.49 -1.08
CA MET A 201 9.62 16.71 -2.16
C MET A 201 8.09 16.78 -2.12
N TYR A 202 7.49 16.63 -0.94
CA TYR A 202 6.03 16.73 -0.77
C TYR A 202 5.51 18.11 -1.22
N ASN A 203 6.10 19.19 -0.70
CA ASN A 203 5.69 20.55 -1.06
C ASN A 203 5.88 20.83 -2.55
N ALA A 204 6.96 20.33 -3.15
CA ALA A 204 7.21 20.46 -4.58
C ALA A 204 6.17 19.71 -5.42
N ILE A 205 5.73 18.52 -4.99
CA ILE A 205 4.65 17.76 -5.64
C ILE A 205 3.33 18.52 -5.59
N VAL A 206 2.95 19.04 -4.42
CA VAL A 206 1.72 19.82 -4.25
C VAL A 206 1.73 21.05 -5.17
N ASP A 207 2.83 21.81 -5.19
CA ASP A 207 2.99 22.99 -6.05
C ASP A 207 2.97 22.62 -7.55
N ALA A 208 3.63 21.53 -7.94
CA ALA A 208 3.63 21.08 -9.32
C ALA A 208 2.24 20.65 -9.82
N ILE A 209 1.46 19.96 -8.97
CA ILE A 209 0.09 19.56 -9.30
C ILE A 209 -0.83 20.78 -9.43
N GLU A 210 -0.75 21.74 -8.51
CA GLU A 210 -1.56 22.96 -8.60
C GLU A 210 -1.24 23.78 -9.86
N LYS A 211 0.03 23.84 -10.26
CA LYS A 211 0.43 24.45 -11.55
C LYS A 211 -0.08 23.64 -12.75
N ALA A 212 -0.01 22.30 -12.67
CA ALA A 212 -0.42 21.43 -13.75
C ALA A 212 -1.91 21.55 -14.12
N ARG A 213 -2.76 21.92 -13.16
CA ARG A 213 -4.18 22.24 -13.42
C ARG A 213 -4.40 23.43 -14.36
N GLY A 214 -3.40 24.31 -14.50
CA GLY A 214 -3.44 25.43 -15.44
C GLY A 214 -2.97 25.08 -16.84
N PHE A 215 -2.38 23.89 -17.06
CA PHE A 215 -1.84 23.49 -18.36
C PHE A 215 -2.88 22.82 -19.26
N VAL A 216 -3.84 22.11 -18.65
CA VAL A 216 -4.93 21.41 -19.35
C VAL A 216 -6.20 21.43 -18.48
N PRO A 217 -7.40 21.27 -19.05
CA PRO A 217 -8.62 21.08 -18.27
C PRO A 217 -8.52 19.83 -17.38
N ILE A 218 -8.61 20.02 -16.06
CA ILE A 218 -8.61 18.97 -15.05
C ILE A 218 -9.83 19.17 -14.14
N ASP A 219 -10.64 18.12 -14.01
CA ASP A 219 -11.87 18.12 -13.22
C ASP A 219 -11.61 17.79 -11.75
N LEU A 220 -10.63 16.94 -11.47
CA LEU A 220 -10.37 16.40 -10.14
C LEU A 220 -8.86 16.22 -9.88
N VAL A 221 -8.46 16.46 -8.64
CA VAL A 221 -7.16 16.03 -8.11
C VAL A 221 -7.42 14.94 -7.08
N VAL A 222 -6.70 13.82 -7.16
CA VAL A 222 -6.74 12.78 -6.11
C VAL A 222 -5.49 12.94 -5.23
N PRO A 223 -5.61 13.45 -3.98
CA PRO A 223 -4.50 13.92 -3.16
C PRO A 223 -3.83 12.81 -2.34
N VAL A 224 -3.38 11.72 -2.99
CA VAL A 224 -2.73 10.59 -2.29
C VAL A 224 -1.44 11.06 -1.59
N GLY A 225 -0.67 11.95 -2.21
CA GLY A 225 0.52 12.54 -1.61
C GLY A 225 0.27 13.14 -0.24
N THR A 226 -0.77 13.96 -0.13
CA THR A 226 -1.20 14.54 1.14
C THR A 226 -1.74 13.49 2.10
N ALA A 227 -2.50 12.49 1.64
CA ALA A 227 -2.98 11.41 2.51
C ALA A 227 -1.83 10.62 3.16
N ILE A 228 -0.80 10.28 2.39
CA ILE A 228 0.42 9.62 2.90
C ILE A 228 1.21 10.54 3.83
N GLN A 229 1.27 11.84 3.53
CA GLN A 229 1.98 12.78 4.40
C GLN A 229 1.24 13.02 5.73
N ASN A 230 -0.11 13.03 5.72
CA ASN A 230 -0.93 12.96 6.94
C ASN A 230 -0.61 11.68 7.72
N GLY A 231 -0.52 10.55 6.99
CA GLY A 231 0.07 9.26 7.38
C GLY A 231 1.24 9.38 8.33
N ARG A 232 2.30 9.99 7.79
CA ARG A 232 3.61 10.09 8.43
C ARG A 232 3.64 10.94 9.70
N ALA A 233 2.63 11.77 9.93
CA ALA A 233 2.48 12.56 11.16
C ALA A 233 1.83 11.78 12.33
N SER A 234 1.47 10.50 12.13
CA SER A 234 0.93 9.62 13.17
C SER A 234 2.00 8.76 13.86
N PHE A 235 1.59 7.92 14.81
CA PHE A 235 2.42 6.91 15.46
C PHE A 235 3.06 5.89 14.49
N ILE A 236 2.56 5.77 13.25
CA ILE A 236 3.17 4.94 12.22
C ILE A 236 4.52 5.53 11.76
N GLY A 237 4.65 6.85 11.80
CA GLY A 237 5.83 7.56 11.30
C GLY A 237 6.08 7.29 9.81
N ASP A 238 7.34 7.27 9.42
CA ASP A 238 7.75 7.17 8.00
C ASP A 238 7.72 5.73 7.41
N ASN A 239 6.76 4.91 7.83
CA ASN A 239 6.64 3.50 7.44
C ASN A 239 5.51 3.24 6.42
N PHE A 240 5.26 4.20 5.53
CA PHE A 240 4.24 4.10 4.47
C PHE A 240 4.78 3.56 3.14
N THR A 241 6.08 3.25 3.07
CA THR A 241 6.74 2.73 1.86
C THR A 241 7.49 1.44 2.14
N ARG A 242 7.47 0.50 1.19
CA ARG A 242 8.13 -0.82 1.32
C ARG A 242 9.61 -0.82 0.95
N ASP A 243 10.04 0.13 0.13
CA ASP A 243 11.40 0.22 -0.41
C ASP A 243 11.97 1.65 -0.39
N GLY A 244 11.27 2.56 0.31
CA GLY A 244 11.61 3.97 0.40
C GLY A 244 10.89 4.85 -0.63
N TRP A 245 10.12 4.28 -1.58
CA TRP A 245 9.30 5.08 -2.49
C TRP A 245 7.98 4.44 -2.92
N HIS A 246 7.90 3.14 -3.13
CA HIS A 246 6.63 2.47 -3.38
C HIS A 246 5.88 2.23 -2.07
N LEU A 247 4.55 2.24 -2.11
CA LEU A 247 3.74 2.13 -0.90
C LEU A 247 3.93 0.79 -0.20
N ASP A 248 3.85 0.82 1.14
CA ASP A 248 3.64 -0.39 1.93
C ASP A 248 2.42 -1.14 1.37
N LEU A 249 2.53 -2.47 1.28
CA LEU A 249 1.54 -3.31 0.61
C LEU A 249 0.18 -3.31 1.33
N ASN A 250 0.15 -2.91 2.61
CA ASN A 250 -1.05 -2.86 3.42
C ASN A 250 -1.48 -1.41 3.67
N ILE A 251 -0.87 -0.72 4.65
CA ILE A 251 -1.32 0.60 5.11
C ILE A 251 -1.11 1.67 4.04
N GLY A 252 -0.01 1.61 3.31
CA GLY A 252 0.28 2.55 2.22
C GLY A 252 -0.77 2.44 1.12
N ARG A 253 -0.87 1.27 0.48
CA ARG A 253 -1.83 1.01 -0.60
C ARG A 253 -3.28 1.24 -0.17
N TYR A 254 -3.66 0.86 1.06
CA TYR A 254 -5.02 1.08 1.56
C TYR A 254 -5.34 2.57 1.77
N THR A 255 -4.39 3.38 2.26
CA THR A 255 -4.57 4.83 2.37
C THR A 255 -4.77 5.48 1.01
N ALA A 256 -4.00 5.04 -0.01
CA ALA A 256 -4.18 5.50 -1.38
C ALA A 256 -5.55 5.12 -1.94
N ALA A 257 -5.96 3.86 -1.79
CA ALA A 257 -7.27 3.38 -2.24
C ALA A 257 -8.44 4.12 -1.56
N CYS A 258 -8.34 4.41 -0.26
CA CYS A 258 -9.33 5.20 0.48
C CYS A 258 -9.46 6.62 -0.10
N THR A 259 -8.34 7.23 -0.46
CA THR A 259 -8.30 8.58 -1.04
C THR A 259 -8.95 8.59 -2.43
N TRP A 260 -8.63 7.58 -3.25
CA TRP A 260 -9.25 7.40 -4.56
C TRP A 260 -10.77 7.17 -4.45
N PHE A 261 -11.20 6.30 -3.53
CA PHE A 261 -12.61 6.02 -3.30
C PHE A 261 -13.40 7.29 -2.98
N GLU A 262 -12.96 8.08 -2.01
CA GLU A 262 -13.68 9.29 -1.60
C GLU A 262 -13.64 10.37 -2.69
N ALA A 263 -12.50 10.54 -3.36
CA ALA A 263 -12.37 11.51 -4.45
C ALA A 263 -13.33 11.22 -5.61
N LEU A 264 -13.50 9.94 -5.97
CA LEU A 264 -14.34 9.53 -7.09
C LEU A 264 -15.84 9.56 -6.76
N THR A 265 -16.19 9.19 -5.52
CA THR A 265 -17.59 8.93 -5.15
C THR A 265 -18.23 10.06 -4.34
N GLY A 266 -17.41 10.92 -3.71
CA GLY A 266 -17.85 11.89 -2.71
C GLY A 266 -18.40 11.26 -1.43
N LYS A 267 -18.38 9.93 -1.30
CA LYS A 267 -18.78 9.24 -0.07
C LYS A 267 -17.63 9.32 0.93
N ASN A 268 -17.94 9.80 2.13
CA ASN A 268 -16.96 9.87 3.21
C ASN A 268 -16.42 8.46 3.54
N VAL A 269 -15.13 8.23 3.27
CA VAL A 269 -14.51 6.91 3.43
C VAL A 269 -14.46 6.49 4.89
N THR A 270 -14.51 7.41 5.87
CA THR A 270 -14.51 7.04 7.29
C THR A 270 -15.72 6.19 7.70
N ASN A 271 -16.78 6.19 6.90
CA ASN A 271 -17.97 5.36 7.11
C ASN A 271 -17.82 3.92 6.58
N SER A 272 -16.76 3.63 5.82
CA SER A 272 -16.44 2.27 5.37
C SER A 272 -16.02 1.39 6.55
N THR A 273 -16.51 0.15 6.54
CA THR A 273 -16.13 -0.93 7.47
C THR A 273 -15.15 -1.93 6.83
N PHE A 274 -14.97 -1.87 5.51
CA PHE A 274 -13.97 -2.67 4.82
C PHE A 274 -12.57 -2.33 5.32
N LYS A 275 -11.77 -3.36 5.59
CA LYS A 275 -10.34 -3.23 5.89
C LYS A 275 -9.53 -4.38 5.27
N PRO A 276 -8.26 -4.15 4.91
CA PRO A 276 -7.34 -5.23 4.59
C PRO A 276 -7.19 -6.20 5.78
N ALA A 277 -7.08 -7.50 5.48
CA ALA A 277 -6.93 -8.54 6.50
C ALA A 277 -5.69 -8.33 7.39
N ALA A 278 -4.62 -7.75 6.84
CA ALA A 278 -3.37 -7.48 7.54
C ALA A 278 -3.41 -6.26 8.47
N LEU A 279 -4.47 -5.45 8.44
CA LEU A 279 -4.59 -4.26 9.28
C LEU A 279 -5.54 -4.50 10.45
N SER A 280 -5.18 -3.98 11.62
CA SER A 280 -6.12 -3.83 12.73
C SER A 280 -7.19 -2.80 12.38
N GLU A 281 -8.32 -2.83 13.09
CA GLU A 281 -9.36 -1.81 12.89
C GLU A 281 -8.86 -0.41 13.27
N TYR A 282 -8.01 -0.30 14.31
CA TYR A 282 -7.41 0.96 14.71
C TYR A 282 -6.58 1.60 13.57
N THR A 283 -5.69 0.81 12.96
CA THR A 283 -4.84 1.26 11.85
C THR A 283 -5.64 1.49 10.56
N ALA A 284 -6.71 0.72 10.32
CA ALA A 284 -7.60 0.94 9.18
C ALA A 284 -8.41 2.25 9.33
N ARG A 285 -8.95 2.55 10.54
CA ARG A 285 -9.59 3.84 10.84
C ARG A 285 -8.66 5.01 10.59
N LEU A 286 -7.40 4.87 11.01
CA LEU A 286 -6.36 5.87 10.77
C LEU A 286 -6.18 6.15 9.27
N ALA A 287 -6.02 5.11 8.45
CA ALA A 287 -5.88 5.24 6.99
C ALA A 287 -7.05 6.00 6.36
N ARG A 288 -8.28 5.63 6.75
CA ARG A 288 -9.51 6.27 6.27
C ARG A 288 -9.59 7.74 6.70
N ALA A 289 -9.25 8.03 7.96
CA ALA A 289 -9.23 9.41 8.48
C ALA A 289 -8.20 10.28 7.75
N MET A 290 -7.01 9.76 7.45
CA MET A 290 -5.95 10.48 6.72
C MET A 290 -6.33 10.77 5.28
N ALA A 291 -6.93 9.78 4.60
CA ALA A 291 -7.50 9.96 3.27
C ALA A 291 -8.59 11.03 3.28
N HIS A 292 -9.55 10.95 4.21
CA HIS A 292 -10.62 11.94 4.35
C HIS A 292 -10.07 13.36 4.58
N GLN A 293 -9.08 13.52 5.48
CA GLN A 293 -8.46 14.84 5.68
C GLN A 293 -7.75 15.34 4.44
N ALA A 294 -7.10 14.47 3.65
CA ALA A 294 -6.49 14.87 2.39
C ALA A 294 -7.54 15.32 1.36
N ILE A 295 -8.74 14.73 1.34
CA ILE A 295 -9.84 15.22 0.50
C ILE A 295 -10.30 16.61 0.92
N LEU A 296 -10.45 16.85 2.22
CA LEU A 296 -10.85 18.17 2.75
C LEU A 296 -9.77 19.24 2.56
N LYS A 297 -8.49 18.85 2.64
CA LYS A 297 -7.32 19.73 2.63
C LYS A 297 -6.22 19.15 1.71
N PRO A 298 -6.42 19.17 0.39
CA PRO A 298 -5.55 18.44 -0.55
C PRO A 298 -4.12 18.97 -0.69
N ASN A 299 -3.87 20.19 -0.21
CA ASN A 299 -2.62 20.92 -0.41
C ASN A 299 -1.87 21.21 0.89
N GLU A 300 -2.32 20.67 2.03
CA GLU A 300 -1.65 20.86 3.31
C GLU A 300 -1.73 19.62 4.20
N MET A 301 -0.68 19.41 4.99
CA MET A 301 -0.67 18.36 6.00
C MET A 301 -1.68 18.64 7.11
N THR A 302 -2.38 17.59 7.53
CA THR A 302 -3.28 17.60 8.68
C THR A 302 -2.82 16.56 9.70
N GLU A 303 -2.41 17.02 10.89
CA GLU A 303 -2.06 16.15 12.01
C GLU A 303 -3.32 15.72 12.76
N LEU A 304 -3.60 14.41 12.78
CA LEU A 304 -4.70 13.84 13.54
C LEU A 304 -4.24 13.58 14.99
N GLN A 305 -4.61 14.47 15.92
CA GLN A 305 -4.16 14.40 17.31
C GLN A 305 -4.43 13.05 17.99
N GLU A 306 -5.57 12.40 17.70
CA GLU A 306 -5.91 11.05 18.20
C GLU A 306 -4.82 10.01 17.91
N TYR A 307 -4.14 10.15 16.77
CA TYR A 307 -3.17 9.18 16.26
C TYR A 307 -1.73 9.67 16.31
N LYS A 308 -1.49 10.82 16.95
CA LYS A 308 -0.15 11.37 17.09
C LYS A 308 0.72 10.46 17.95
N ASP A 309 1.99 10.31 17.59
CA ASP A 309 2.94 9.61 18.44
C ASP A 309 3.02 10.29 19.83
N GLY A 310 3.07 9.50 20.88
CA GLY A 310 2.94 9.98 22.26
C GLY A 310 1.51 10.13 22.79
N ASN A 311 0.48 10.07 21.93
CA ASN A 311 -0.92 10.00 22.37
C ASN A 311 -1.38 8.55 22.50
N TYR A 312 -0.85 7.86 23.51
CA TYR A 312 -1.10 6.44 23.72
C TYR A 312 -2.41 6.20 24.48
N GLN A 313 -3.11 5.13 24.12
CA GLN A 313 -4.32 4.72 24.84
C GLN A 313 -3.96 4.02 26.16
N PRO A 314 -4.85 4.04 27.17
CA PRO A 314 -4.64 3.31 28.40
C PRO A 314 -4.36 1.82 28.11
N PHE A 315 -3.32 1.27 28.73
CA PHE A 315 -3.04 -0.16 28.66
C PHE A 315 -4.10 -0.93 29.45
N THR A 316 -5.12 -1.43 28.74
CA THR A 316 -6.25 -2.21 29.29
C THR A 316 -6.26 -3.65 28.77
N ASP A 317 -5.83 -3.84 27.53
CA ASP A 317 -5.87 -5.12 26.82
C ASP A 317 -4.47 -5.72 26.72
N PRO A 318 -4.34 -7.06 26.69
CA PRO A 318 -3.03 -7.70 26.69
C PRO A 318 -2.20 -7.36 25.44
N VAL A 319 -0.89 -7.25 25.64
CA VAL A 319 0.09 -7.23 24.55
C VAL A 319 0.78 -8.57 24.41
N TYR A 320 1.08 -8.94 23.18
CA TYR A 320 1.81 -10.15 22.83
C TYR A 320 3.09 -9.81 22.10
N ILE A 321 4.21 -10.33 22.58
CA ILE A 321 5.54 -10.14 21.99
C ILE A 321 6.00 -11.45 21.36
N ASP A 322 6.44 -11.36 20.11
CA ASP A 322 7.04 -12.46 19.33
C ASP A 322 8.57 -12.30 19.28
N PHE A 323 9.29 -13.33 19.76
CA PHE A 323 10.74 -13.41 19.75
C PHE A 323 11.21 -14.40 18.68
N GLY A 324 11.14 -13.98 17.42
CA GLY A 324 11.49 -14.80 16.27
C GLY A 324 12.03 -14.00 15.08
N GLN A 325 12.00 -14.61 13.90
CA GLN A 325 12.45 -14.04 12.64
C GLN A 325 11.35 -14.01 11.56
N ASN A 326 10.28 -14.80 11.73
CA ASN A 326 9.18 -14.93 10.77
C ASN A 326 8.25 -13.72 10.89
N ALA A 327 7.65 -13.22 9.81
CA ALA A 327 6.82 -12.02 9.88
C ALA A 327 5.76 -12.07 11.01
N PRO A 328 5.52 -10.96 11.72
CA PRO A 328 4.56 -10.92 12.82
C PRO A 328 3.16 -11.27 12.33
N ALA A 329 2.43 -12.04 13.12
CA ALA A 329 1.00 -12.19 12.93
C ALA A 329 0.25 -10.95 13.46
N LEU A 330 -0.97 -10.72 12.97
CA LEU A 330 -1.82 -9.65 13.49
C LEU A 330 -2.00 -9.83 15.01
N GLY A 331 -1.86 -8.74 15.77
CA GLY A 331 -1.91 -8.76 17.24
C GLY A 331 -0.61 -9.18 17.93
N TRP A 332 0.45 -9.49 17.17
CA TRP A 332 1.77 -9.82 17.70
C TRP A 332 2.80 -8.75 17.38
N ASN A 333 3.53 -8.34 18.40
CA ASN A 333 4.61 -7.37 18.30
C ASN A 333 5.94 -8.11 18.15
N GLN A 334 6.52 -8.09 16.96
CA GLN A 334 7.79 -8.77 16.73
C GLN A 334 8.99 -7.92 17.11
N LEU A 335 9.86 -8.48 17.95
CA LEU A 335 11.25 -8.07 18.01
C LEU A 335 12.07 -9.04 17.15
N ARG A 336 12.69 -8.54 16.06
CA ARG A 336 13.52 -9.38 15.17
C ARG A 336 14.99 -9.48 15.62
N GLY A 337 15.50 -8.45 16.29
CA GLY A 337 16.89 -8.39 16.74
C GLY A 337 17.09 -9.09 18.10
N PHE A 338 18.00 -10.06 18.17
CA PHE A 338 18.29 -10.82 19.40
C PHE A 338 19.54 -10.31 20.15
N THR A 339 20.23 -9.30 19.62
CA THR A 339 21.46 -8.74 20.21
C THR A 339 21.16 -7.55 21.12
N THR A 340 22.08 -7.23 22.04
CA THR A 340 22.00 -6.03 22.88
C THR A 340 21.74 -4.77 22.03
N GLY A 341 20.85 -3.90 22.50
CA GLY A 341 20.43 -2.68 21.82
C GLY A 341 19.26 -2.88 20.84
N SER A 342 18.91 -4.12 20.49
CA SER A 342 17.69 -4.38 19.73
C SER A 342 16.47 -3.90 20.52
N SER A 343 15.58 -3.16 19.86
CA SER A 343 14.44 -2.53 20.52
C SER A 343 13.19 -2.59 19.66
N LEU A 344 12.07 -2.42 20.34
CA LEU A 344 10.75 -2.24 19.78
C LEU A 344 10.11 -1.04 20.47
N SER A 345 9.68 -0.06 19.69
CA SER A 345 8.89 1.09 20.16
C SER A 345 7.44 0.94 19.71
N ASN A 346 6.54 1.73 20.30
CA ASN A 346 5.12 1.77 19.94
C ASN A 346 4.45 0.38 19.96
N ILE A 347 4.70 -0.37 21.03
CA ILE A 347 4.06 -1.68 21.24
C ILE A 347 2.55 -1.49 21.22
N MET A 348 1.89 -2.37 20.46
CA MET A 348 0.44 -2.37 20.28
C MET A 348 -0.20 -3.49 21.10
N ASP A 349 -1.43 -3.26 21.56
CA ASP A 349 -2.27 -4.32 22.10
C ASP A 349 -2.78 -5.29 21.02
N ILE A 350 -3.58 -6.27 21.47
CA ILE A 350 -4.18 -7.29 20.61
C ILE A 350 -5.07 -6.69 19.50
N ASP A 351 -5.63 -5.49 19.71
CA ASP A 351 -6.47 -4.76 18.76
C ASP A 351 -5.67 -3.78 17.88
N GLY A 352 -4.34 -3.78 18.02
CA GLY A 352 -3.44 -2.94 17.23
C GLY A 352 -3.45 -1.47 17.66
N VAL A 353 -3.81 -1.19 18.91
CA VAL A 353 -3.78 0.15 19.49
C VAL A 353 -2.42 0.37 20.19
N PRO A 354 -1.69 1.47 19.91
CA PRO A 354 -0.43 1.75 20.58
C PRO A 354 -0.67 2.16 22.04
N ILE A 355 0.00 1.47 22.96
CA ILE A 355 -0.19 1.64 24.42
C ILE A 355 1.00 2.31 25.13
N GLY A 356 1.98 2.80 24.37
CA GLY A 356 3.11 3.55 24.90
C GLY A 356 4.22 2.72 25.57
N LEU A 357 4.12 1.40 25.52
CA LEU A 357 5.22 0.54 25.94
C LEU A 357 6.33 0.49 24.88
N SER A 358 7.56 0.37 25.36
CA SER A 358 8.74 0.06 24.56
C SER A 358 9.54 -1.06 25.22
N LEU A 359 10.26 -1.82 24.41
CA LEU A 359 11.06 -2.95 24.85
C LEU A 359 12.47 -2.83 24.28
N THR A 360 13.49 -3.10 25.08
CA THR A 360 14.90 -3.11 24.67
C THR A 360 15.63 -4.30 25.26
N LEU A 361 16.47 -4.96 24.47
CA LEU A 361 17.42 -5.95 24.97
C LEU A 361 18.64 -5.25 25.56
N THR A 362 18.75 -5.22 26.89
CA THR A 362 19.94 -4.70 27.59
C THR A 362 21.06 -5.75 27.65
N MET A 363 20.71 -7.03 27.59
CA MET A 363 21.64 -8.14 27.36
C MET A 363 21.04 -9.09 26.33
N GLY A 364 21.68 -9.21 25.17
CA GLY A 364 21.21 -10.07 24.08
C GLY A 364 21.27 -11.57 24.38
N PHE A 365 20.74 -12.34 23.44
CA PHE A 365 20.75 -13.80 23.44
C PHE A 365 21.97 -14.34 22.68
N ASN A 366 22.11 -15.66 22.62
CA ASN A 366 23.13 -16.29 21.77
C ASN A 366 22.70 -16.21 20.30
N GLY A 367 21.49 -16.67 20.01
CA GLY A 367 20.94 -16.69 18.66
C GLY A 367 19.45 -16.98 18.65
N ARG A 368 18.96 -17.42 17.48
CA ARG A 368 17.58 -17.84 17.24
C ARG A 368 17.51 -19.33 16.91
N ASN A 369 16.37 -19.95 17.19
CA ASN A 369 16.12 -21.35 16.91
C ASN A 369 14.69 -21.56 16.39
N ASP A 370 14.58 -22.13 15.19
CA ASP A 370 13.36 -22.37 14.42
C ASP A 370 12.72 -23.76 14.66
N ALA A 371 13.20 -24.45 15.69
CA ALA A 371 12.79 -25.79 16.04
C ALA A 371 12.04 -25.81 17.38
N GLY A 372 11.09 -24.89 17.52
CA GLY A 372 10.02 -24.93 18.52
C GLY A 372 8.87 -25.85 18.10
N GLU A 373 7.91 -26.06 19.00
CA GLU A 373 6.67 -26.77 18.67
C GLU A 373 5.70 -25.86 17.89
N ARG A 374 5.21 -26.34 16.74
CA ARG A 374 4.31 -25.57 15.86
C ARG A 374 2.83 -25.69 16.25
N ASN A 375 2.46 -26.84 16.80
CA ASN A 375 1.11 -27.10 17.28
C ASN A 375 1.08 -26.95 18.81
N THR A 376 0.61 -25.80 19.28
CA THR A 376 0.50 -25.49 20.70
C THR A 376 -0.96 -25.36 21.14
N ASN A 377 -1.22 -25.62 22.41
CA ASN A 377 -2.53 -25.43 23.05
C ASN A 377 -2.33 -24.60 24.32
N THR A 378 -2.43 -23.29 24.18
CA THR A 378 -2.27 -22.30 25.25
C THR A 378 -3.30 -21.19 25.04
N ASP A 379 -3.59 -20.41 26.08
CA ASP A 379 -4.47 -19.24 25.99
C ASP A 379 -3.88 -18.08 25.17
N PHE A 380 -2.60 -18.16 24.78
CA PHE A 380 -1.99 -17.21 23.85
C PHE A 380 -2.50 -17.38 22.41
N ASN A 381 -3.06 -18.54 22.05
CA ASN A 381 -3.48 -18.87 20.68
C ASN A 381 -2.41 -18.54 19.61
N MET A 382 -1.16 -18.93 19.90
CA MET A 382 -0.01 -18.60 19.06
C MET A 382 -0.11 -19.23 17.66
N PRO A 383 0.11 -18.45 16.59
CA PRO A 383 0.38 -18.98 15.26
C PRO A 383 1.68 -19.81 15.23
N GLU A 384 1.80 -20.73 14.28
CA GLU A 384 3.01 -21.55 14.12
C GLU A 384 4.28 -20.71 13.92
N SER A 385 4.15 -19.53 13.31
CA SER A 385 5.26 -18.59 13.07
C SER A 385 5.86 -18.05 14.38
N VAL A 386 5.05 -17.97 15.43
CA VAL A 386 5.42 -17.48 16.78
C VAL A 386 5.91 -18.64 17.64
N SER A 387 5.14 -19.73 17.75
CA SER A 387 5.52 -20.83 18.64
C SER A 387 6.68 -21.69 18.12
N GLY A 388 6.93 -21.63 16.80
CA GLY A 388 7.99 -22.39 16.15
C GLY A 388 9.38 -21.75 16.21
N ASP A 389 9.46 -20.44 16.46
CA ASP A 389 10.74 -19.70 16.48
C ASP A 389 10.98 -19.06 17.86
N SER A 390 12.24 -19.06 18.28
CA SER A 390 12.65 -18.68 19.63
C SER A 390 13.98 -17.97 19.65
N TYR A 391 14.17 -17.13 20.65
CA TYR A 391 15.49 -16.74 21.08
C TYR A 391 16.05 -17.78 22.04
N PHE A 392 17.35 -18.03 21.99
CA PHE A 392 18.01 -18.93 22.93
C PHE A 392 19.33 -18.38 23.47
N GLY A 393 19.64 -18.74 24.71
CA GLY A 393 20.95 -18.53 25.32
C GLY A 393 21.50 -19.82 25.94
N ASN A 394 22.73 -19.78 26.44
CA ASN A 394 23.49 -20.94 26.91
C ASN A 394 24.27 -20.59 28.18
N SER A 395 23.68 -20.85 29.35
CA SER A 395 24.21 -20.34 30.62
C SER A 395 25.43 -21.08 31.18
N LYS A 396 25.73 -22.30 30.72
CA LYS A 396 26.68 -23.19 31.41
C LYS A 396 27.97 -23.49 30.64
N ALA A 397 27.93 -23.43 29.31
CA ALA A 397 29.10 -23.70 28.49
C ALA A 397 29.09 -22.87 27.20
N ILE A 398 30.27 -22.66 26.62
CA ILE A 398 30.44 -21.97 25.35
C ILE A 398 29.71 -22.74 24.24
N PHE A 399 28.90 -22.02 23.47
CA PHE A 399 28.23 -22.51 22.28
C PHE A 399 28.36 -21.46 21.17
N ASP A 400 28.73 -21.87 19.96
CA ASP A 400 29.03 -20.97 18.84
C ASP A 400 29.99 -19.83 19.22
N ASN A 401 31.09 -20.20 19.91
CA ASN A 401 32.14 -19.29 20.39
C ASN A 401 31.68 -18.20 21.38
N LYS A 402 30.49 -18.35 21.98
CA LYS A 402 29.94 -17.38 22.94
C LYS A 402 29.39 -18.09 24.18
N LEU A 403 29.64 -17.53 25.36
CA LEU A 403 28.91 -17.87 26.58
C LEU A 403 27.87 -16.78 26.85
N VAL A 404 26.61 -17.17 27.03
CA VAL A 404 25.52 -16.24 27.38
C VAL A 404 24.92 -16.68 28.70
N GLU A 405 25.57 -16.28 29.79
CA GLU A 405 25.17 -16.63 31.17
C GLU A 405 23.73 -16.23 31.47
N ARG A 406 23.31 -15.06 30.96
CA ARG A 406 21.96 -14.53 31.04
C ARG A 406 21.65 -13.57 29.89
N SER A 407 20.38 -13.40 29.61
CA SER A 407 19.82 -12.36 28.74
C SER A 407 18.89 -11.46 29.54
N GLN A 408 18.69 -10.24 29.07
CA GLN A 408 17.91 -9.24 29.79
C GLN A 408 17.10 -8.38 28.83
N ILE A 409 15.82 -8.26 29.16
CA ILE A 409 14.83 -7.46 28.48
C ILE A 409 14.43 -6.35 29.45
N LYS A 410 14.42 -5.12 28.98
CA LYS A 410 13.90 -3.97 29.72
C LYS A 410 12.68 -3.44 29.00
N ILE A 411 11.60 -3.21 29.72
CA ILE A 411 10.36 -2.68 29.19
C ILE A 411 10.03 -1.39 29.94
N ALA A 412 9.77 -0.33 29.20
CA ALA A 412 9.52 1.00 29.73
C ALA A 412 8.16 1.54 29.26
N GLY A 413 7.62 2.51 30.00
CA GLY A 413 6.36 3.17 29.68
C GLY A 413 5.17 2.71 30.53
N PHE A 414 5.41 1.93 31.59
CA PHE A 414 4.33 1.48 32.47
C PHE A 414 3.80 2.61 33.37
N ASP A 415 2.52 2.52 33.73
CA ASP A 415 1.93 3.33 34.79
C ASP A 415 2.44 2.85 36.15
N LYS A 416 3.16 3.73 36.84
CA LYS A 416 3.85 3.46 38.11
C LYS A 416 2.89 3.13 39.27
N ASN A 417 1.60 3.41 39.11
CA ASN A 417 0.57 3.17 40.11
C ASN A 417 -0.20 1.85 39.88
N LYS A 418 0.11 1.13 38.80
CA LYS A 418 -0.52 -0.14 38.45
C LYS A 418 0.45 -1.30 38.62
N THR A 419 -0.09 -2.51 38.55
CA THR A 419 0.71 -3.73 38.46
C THR A 419 0.38 -4.50 37.20
N TYR A 420 1.31 -5.34 36.78
CA TYR A 420 1.24 -6.07 35.53
C TYR A 420 1.58 -7.55 35.72
N ASP A 421 0.91 -8.37 34.92
CA ASP A 421 1.11 -9.81 34.84
C ASP A 421 1.94 -10.14 33.61
N PHE A 422 2.89 -11.08 33.77
CA PHE A 422 3.78 -11.54 32.71
C PHE A 422 3.65 -13.04 32.59
N CYS A 423 3.40 -13.52 31.37
CA CYS A 423 3.42 -14.95 31.05
C CYS A 423 4.41 -15.21 29.92
N PHE A 424 5.15 -16.29 30.03
CA PHE A 424 6.21 -16.68 29.10
C PHE A 424 5.92 -18.04 28.47
N PHE A 425 6.17 -18.13 27.16
CA PHE A 425 6.23 -19.38 26.44
C PHE A 425 7.62 -19.59 25.84
N GLY A 426 8.12 -20.81 25.97
CA GLY A 426 9.41 -21.26 25.47
C GLY A 426 9.29 -22.72 25.04
N SER A 427 9.82 -23.06 23.87
CA SER A 427 9.72 -24.39 23.28
C SER A 427 10.93 -24.76 22.43
N ARG A 428 11.35 -26.02 22.55
CA ARG A 428 12.33 -26.67 21.69
C ARG A 428 11.88 -28.11 21.43
N SER A 429 11.49 -28.42 20.19
CA SER A 429 10.99 -29.71 19.75
C SER A 429 12.10 -30.74 19.51
N GLY A 430 11.77 -32.04 19.51
CA GLY A 430 12.74 -33.11 19.26
C GLY A 430 13.83 -33.21 20.33
N VAL A 431 13.56 -32.76 21.56
CA VAL A 431 14.48 -32.90 22.69
C VAL A 431 14.33 -34.29 23.30
N GLY A 432 15.45 -34.96 23.62
CA GLY A 432 15.46 -36.29 24.23
C GLY A 432 14.69 -36.31 25.55
N GLY A 433 13.93 -37.38 25.80
CA GLY A 433 12.89 -37.42 26.85
C GLY A 433 13.34 -37.23 28.30
N THR A 434 14.64 -37.24 28.60
CA THR A 434 15.20 -36.97 29.94
C THR A 434 15.86 -35.60 30.06
N GLU A 435 16.02 -34.87 28.96
CA GLU A 435 16.67 -33.56 28.98
C GLU A 435 15.66 -32.47 29.35
N ASN A 436 15.97 -31.74 30.43
CA ASN A 436 15.21 -30.60 30.90
C ASN A 436 15.96 -29.32 30.52
N ARG A 437 15.34 -28.51 29.64
CA ARG A 437 15.84 -27.19 29.25
C ARG A 437 15.08 -26.11 29.99
N GLU A 438 15.08 -26.18 31.32
CA GLU A 438 14.41 -25.21 32.19
C GLU A 438 15.03 -23.83 32.00
N ALA A 439 14.18 -22.86 31.67
CA ALA A 439 14.47 -21.43 31.71
C ALA A 439 13.91 -20.84 33.01
N LYS A 440 14.66 -19.96 33.65
CA LYS A 440 14.23 -19.13 34.77
C LYS A 440 14.01 -17.71 34.28
N TYR A 441 12.80 -17.19 34.49
CA TYR A 441 12.40 -15.81 34.16
C TYR A 441 12.25 -15.06 35.48
N THR A 442 13.14 -14.09 35.71
CA THR A 442 13.08 -13.20 36.88
C THR A 442 12.57 -11.86 36.43
N VAL A 443 11.39 -11.45 36.92
CA VAL A 443 10.74 -10.19 36.56
C VAL A 443 10.81 -9.25 37.74
N ALA A 444 11.46 -8.11 37.56
CA ALA A 444 11.79 -7.16 38.61
C ALA A 444 11.38 -5.73 38.25
N GLY A 445 10.67 -5.09 39.16
CA GLY A 445 10.47 -3.65 39.26
C GLY A 445 10.66 -3.25 40.73
N LYS A 446 9.64 -2.67 41.38
CA LYS A 446 9.64 -2.47 42.85
C LYS A 446 9.60 -3.78 43.63
N ASN A 447 8.97 -4.80 43.05
CA ASN A 447 8.98 -6.17 43.54
C ASN A 447 9.59 -7.11 42.50
N GLU A 448 10.01 -8.29 42.95
CA GLU A 448 10.59 -9.32 42.11
C GLU A 448 9.83 -10.63 42.26
N LYS A 449 9.52 -11.29 41.13
CA LYS A 449 8.98 -12.65 41.12
C LYS A 449 9.67 -13.50 40.05
N ILE A 450 9.65 -14.80 40.27
CA ILE A 450 10.32 -15.77 39.40
C ILE A 450 9.31 -16.79 38.88
N ALA A 451 9.35 -17.04 37.58
CA ALA A 451 8.68 -18.19 36.96
C ALA A 451 9.71 -19.08 36.26
N ARG A 452 9.37 -20.36 36.06
CA ARG A 452 10.25 -21.36 35.43
C ARG A 452 9.49 -22.16 34.40
N LEU A 453 10.13 -22.48 33.29
CA LEU A 453 9.53 -23.25 32.20
C LEU A 453 10.54 -24.24 31.62
N ASN A 454 10.18 -25.51 31.53
CA ASN A 454 10.93 -26.47 30.72
C ASN A 454 10.54 -26.32 29.24
N ALA A 455 11.46 -25.88 28.40
CA ALA A 455 11.20 -25.72 26.97
C ALA A 455 11.18 -27.05 26.18
N SER A 456 11.69 -28.16 26.74
CA SER A 456 11.79 -29.44 26.05
C SER A 456 10.43 -29.98 25.60
N ASN A 457 10.19 -30.03 24.29
CA ASN A 457 8.95 -30.47 23.65
C ASN A 457 7.69 -29.79 24.22
N ASN A 458 7.82 -28.55 24.71
CA ASN A 458 6.71 -27.85 25.36
C ASN A 458 5.66 -27.41 24.33
N ARG A 459 4.41 -27.85 24.53
CA ARG A 459 3.26 -27.49 23.69
C ARG A 459 2.17 -26.70 24.41
N GLN A 460 2.20 -26.62 25.74
CA GLN A 460 1.03 -26.23 26.52
C GLN A 460 1.36 -25.46 27.80
N GLN A 461 2.59 -25.56 28.31
CA GLN A 461 2.95 -24.94 29.58
C GLN A 461 3.35 -23.49 29.36
N LEU A 462 2.83 -22.63 30.24
CA LEU A 462 3.22 -21.23 30.38
C LEU A 462 3.84 -21.02 31.76
N ALA A 463 4.77 -20.09 31.85
CA ALA A 463 5.36 -19.66 33.10
C ALA A 463 4.92 -18.23 33.39
N CYS A 464 4.14 -18.00 34.44
CA CYS A 464 3.56 -16.69 34.74
C CYS A 464 4.02 -16.14 36.09
N VAL A 465 4.14 -14.82 36.16
CA VAL A 465 4.21 -14.03 37.39
C VAL A 465 3.14 -12.95 37.35
N GLN A 466 2.57 -12.62 38.50
CA GLN A 466 1.47 -11.66 38.60
C GLN A 466 1.85 -10.47 39.45
N ALA A 467 1.11 -9.37 39.33
CA ALA A 467 1.20 -8.20 40.19
C ALA A 467 2.64 -7.66 40.35
N ILE A 468 3.35 -7.49 39.24
CA ILE A 468 4.65 -6.80 39.21
C ILE A 468 4.39 -5.30 39.16
N ALA A 469 4.89 -4.58 40.16
CA ALA A 469 4.88 -3.12 40.19
C ALA A 469 6.14 -2.59 39.46
N PRO A 470 5.99 -1.69 38.47
CA PRO A 470 7.13 -1.02 37.84
C PRO A 470 8.00 -0.28 38.86
N ASP A 471 9.26 -0.03 38.51
CA ASP A 471 10.14 0.83 39.29
C ASP A 471 9.71 2.32 39.28
N ASP A 472 10.50 3.19 39.92
CA ASP A 472 10.20 4.61 40.01
C ASP A 472 10.34 5.34 38.66
N GLU A 473 10.99 4.72 37.68
CA GLU A 473 11.12 5.18 36.30
C GLU A 473 9.96 4.68 35.43
N GLY A 474 9.15 3.73 35.90
CA GLY A 474 8.09 3.09 35.11
C GLY A 474 8.63 1.98 34.21
N GLU A 475 9.73 1.35 34.63
CA GLU A 475 10.39 0.26 33.93
C GLU A 475 10.21 -1.07 34.68
N ILE A 476 10.24 -2.17 33.91
CA ILE A 476 10.31 -3.54 34.41
C ILE A 476 11.43 -4.26 33.67
N THR A 477 12.27 -4.95 34.42
CA THR A 477 13.38 -5.74 33.89
C THR A 477 13.09 -7.23 34.01
N ILE A 478 13.26 -7.96 32.91
CA ILE A 478 13.12 -9.41 32.84
C ILE A 478 14.50 -10.01 32.55
N THR A 479 15.00 -10.84 33.47
CA THR A 479 16.27 -11.57 33.31
C THR A 479 15.99 -13.05 33.06
N LEU A 480 16.58 -13.59 31.99
CA LEU A 480 16.44 -14.98 31.56
C LEU A 480 17.78 -15.70 31.69
N MET A 481 17.75 -16.91 32.21
CA MET A 481 18.91 -17.81 32.27
C MET A 481 18.46 -19.26 32.42
N ALA A 482 19.39 -20.23 32.38
CA ALA A 482 19.10 -21.60 32.76
C ALA A 482 18.58 -21.67 34.21
N GLY A 483 17.47 -22.38 34.41
CA GLY A 483 16.92 -22.67 35.72
C GLY A 483 17.73 -23.71 36.50
N GLU A 484 17.47 -23.80 37.79
CA GLU A 484 18.18 -24.71 38.69
C GLU A 484 17.98 -26.18 38.30
N SER A 485 16.84 -26.53 37.68
CA SER A 485 16.52 -27.89 37.23
C SER A 485 16.97 -28.18 35.79
N ASN A 486 17.64 -27.24 35.13
CA ASN A 486 18.12 -27.41 33.76
C ASN A 486 19.20 -28.51 33.73
N THR A 487 19.02 -29.56 32.94
CA THR A 487 19.96 -30.69 32.83
C THR A 487 20.78 -30.68 31.54
N ASN A 488 20.54 -29.72 30.64
CA ASN A 488 21.32 -29.60 29.41
C ASN A 488 22.75 -29.10 29.71
N GLY A 489 23.74 -29.72 29.07
CA GLY A 489 25.17 -29.45 29.30
C GLY A 489 25.61 -28.03 28.97
N ASN A 490 24.99 -27.38 27.99
CA ASN A 490 25.25 -25.98 27.64
C ASN A 490 24.41 -25.00 28.47
N GLY A 491 23.41 -25.49 29.21
CA GLY A 491 22.44 -24.67 29.92
C GLY A 491 21.56 -23.88 28.97
N PHE A 492 21.05 -24.51 27.91
CA PHE A 492 20.15 -23.83 26.98
C PHE A 492 18.85 -23.39 27.66
N TYR A 493 18.43 -22.14 27.41
CA TYR A 493 17.14 -21.56 27.79
C TYR A 493 16.53 -20.84 26.59
N TYR A 494 15.20 -20.75 26.55
CA TYR A 494 14.44 -20.31 25.37
C TYR A 494 13.35 -19.32 25.75
N ILE A 495 13.02 -18.43 24.81
CA ILE A 495 11.77 -17.65 24.82
C ILE A 495 11.26 -17.53 23.39
N ASN A 496 10.00 -17.88 23.17
CA ASN A 496 9.30 -17.74 21.90
C ASN A 496 8.35 -16.55 21.97
N ALA A 497 7.59 -16.47 23.06
CA ALA A 497 6.53 -15.50 23.22
C ALA A 497 6.40 -15.01 24.66
N MET A 498 5.89 -13.78 24.81
CA MET A 498 5.54 -13.19 26.09
C MET A 498 4.21 -12.46 25.99
N ARG A 499 3.33 -12.68 26.96
CA ARG A 499 2.14 -11.85 27.19
C ARG A 499 2.41 -10.91 28.35
N ILE A 500 2.05 -9.65 28.20
CA ILE A 500 1.98 -8.67 29.28
C ILE A 500 0.53 -8.19 29.36
N ALA A 501 -0.02 -8.13 30.56
CA ALA A 501 -1.37 -7.62 30.79
C ALA A 501 -1.40 -6.77 32.08
N PRO A 502 -2.30 -5.78 32.19
CA PRO A 502 -2.63 -5.21 33.49
C PRO A 502 -3.09 -6.32 34.44
N SER A 503 -2.65 -6.28 35.70
CA SER A 503 -3.20 -7.17 36.73
C SER A 503 -4.67 -6.80 37.01
N GLU A 504 -5.48 -7.82 37.32
CA GLU A 504 -6.87 -7.65 37.80
C GLU A 504 -6.95 -6.98 39.18
#